data_AF-A0A4Y2IU92-F1
#
_entry.id   AF-A0A4Y2IU92-F1
#
_cell.length_a   1.000
_cell.length_b   1.000
_cell.length_c   1.000
_cell.angle_alpha   90.00
_cell.angle_beta   90.00
_cell.angle_gamma   90.00
#
_symmetry.space_group_name_H-M   'P 1'
#
loop_
_entity.id
_entity.type
_entity.pdbx_description
1 polymer ?
#
loop_
_entity_poly.entity_id
_entity_poly.type
_entity_poly.pdbx_seq_one_letter_code
_entity_poly.pdbx_strand_id
1 'polypeptide(L)'
;MLHEEAKHFVRTKLGSKNNTNPHQSHTPNEEFKPPTRKRTGKHQLTPEEMEVNFSTPNQFNVLEDQADSVTVTPTDSSTQPMPIMLRVSNDYNLHLQAVNSAFPNTTSTLAHGYIKIFPEDDKTHKGIIDLLRDRNADFYVILPSNERPVKIVIKGIPPTPPLH
;
A
#
# COMPACT_ATOMS: atom_id res chain seq x y z
N MET A 1 4.65 -60.09 -35.77
CA MET A 1 5.82 -59.22 -36.04
C MET A 1 5.64 -58.01 -35.14
N LEU A 2 6.15 -57.95 -33.90
CA LEU A 2 7.57 -57.74 -33.52
C LEU A 2 8.16 -56.64 -34.43
N HIS A 3 8.42 -55.42 -33.98
CA HIS A 3 9.47 -54.96 -33.02
C HIS A 3 9.03 -53.59 -32.42
N GLU A 4 9.24 -53.29 -31.12
CA GLU A 4 10.41 -52.56 -30.53
C GLU A 4 10.45 -51.08 -31.01
N GLU A 5 10.38 -50.03 -30.18
CA GLU A 5 11.44 -49.59 -29.26
C GLU A 5 10.99 -48.46 -28.30
N ALA A 6 11.56 -48.52 -27.08
CA ALA A 6 12.11 -47.45 -26.25
C ALA A 6 11.39 -46.09 -26.03
N LYS A 7 10.75 -46.02 -24.86
CA LYS A 7 10.97 -45.04 -23.76
C LYS A 7 11.90 -43.85 -24.07
N HIS A 8 11.33 -42.64 -24.10
CA HIS A 8 12.03 -41.41 -23.70
C HIS A 8 11.20 -40.66 -22.65
N PHE A 9 11.42 -41.02 -21.38
CA PHE A 9 11.01 -40.23 -20.21
C PHE A 9 12.14 -39.21 -19.94
N VAL A 10 11.88 -37.94 -20.26
CA VAL A 10 12.82 -36.85 -19.99
C VAL A 10 12.79 -36.56 -18.49
N ARG A 11 13.78 -37.09 -17.77
CA ARG A 11 14.07 -36.74 -16.38
C ARG A 11 14.84 -35.42 -16.35
N THR A 12 14.15 -34.30 -16.18
CA THR A 12 14.81 -33.06 -15.76
C THR A 12 15.20 -33.20 -14.28
N LYS A 13 16.50 -33.14 -14.02
CA LYS A 13 17.06 -33.15 -12.66
C LYS A 13 16.69 -31.83 -11.98
N LEU A 14 15.82 -31.88 -10.97
CA LEU A 14 15.76 -30.85 -9.94
C LEU A 14 17.13 -30.79 -9.25
N GLY A 15 17.85 -29.70 -9.46
CA GLY A 15 19.02 -29.37 -8.66
C GLY A 15 18.57 -29.05 -7.23
N SER A 16 18.72 -30.02 -6.33
CA SER A 16 18.56 -29.82 -4.90
C SER A 16 19.78 -29.05 -4.38
N LYS A 17 19.63 -27.73 -4.20
CA LYS A 17 20.60 -26.92 -3.44
C LYS A 17 20.04 -26.74 -2.04
N ASN A 18 20.36 -27.69 -1.16
CA ASN A 18 20.20 -27.52 0.28
C ASN A 18 21.24 -26.49 0.74
N ASN A 19 20.84 -25.23 0.87
CA ASN A 19 21.67 -24.22 1.52
C ASN A 19 21.27 -24.14 3.00
N THR A 20 21.78 -25.08 3.79
CA THR A 20 21.78 -24.98 5.25
C THR A 20 22.76 -23.89 5.64
N ASN A 21 22.28 -22.67 5.89
CA ASN A 21 23.06 -21.67 6.62
C ASN A 21 23.25 -22.19 8.05
N PRO A 22 24.47 -22.51 8.51
CA PRO A 22 24.69 -22.66 9.94
C PRO A 22 24.45 -21.29 10.59
N HIS A 23 23.57 -21.28 11.58
CA HIS A 23 23.38 -20.17 12.50
C HIS A 23 24.74 -19.81 13.09
N GLN A 24 25.37 -18.74 12.60
CA GLN A 24 26.55 -18.17 13.24
C GLN A 24 26.07 -17.59 14.58
N SER A 25 26.40 -18.30 15.65
CA SER A 25 26.37 -17.77 17.00
C SER A 25 27.31 -16.57 17.05
N HIS A 26 26.75 -15.37 17.16
CA HIS A 26 27.54 -14.16 17.38
C HIS A 26 28.20 -14.27 18.76
N THR A 27 29.52 -14.46 18.78
CA THR A 27 30.35 -14.25 19.95
C THR A 27 30.28 -12.78 20.37
N PRO A 28 30.14 -12.43 21.66
CA PRO A 28 29.86 -11.06 22.10
C PRO A 28 31.12 -10.18 22.18
N ASN A 29 32.08 -10.35 21.26
CA ASN A 29 33.37 -9.63 21.29
C ASN A 29 33.90 -9.25 19.90
N GLU A 30 33.02 -8.94 18.95
CA GLU A 30 33.43 -8.14 17.79
C GLU A 30 33.11 -6.67 18.08
N GLU A 31 34.14 -5.95 18.51
CA GLU A 31 34.10 -4.49 18.67
C GLU A 31 33.65 -3.86 17.35
N PHE A 32 32.55 -3.09 17.41
CA PHE A 32 31.94 -2.45 16.25
C PHE A 32 32.93 -1.50 15.56
N LYS A 33 33.41 -1.88 14.37
CA LYS A 33 34.29 -1.02 13.56
C LYS A 33 33.47 -0.20 12.57
N PRO A 34 33.36 1.13 12.73
CA PRO A 34 32.68 1.95 11.74
C PRO A 34 33.46 1.90 10.41
N PRO A 35 32.75 1.90 9.27
CA PRO A 35 33.40 1.88 7.96
C PRO A 35 34.27 3.12 7.77
N THR A 36 35.45 2.94 7.16
CA THR A 36 36.33 4.06 6.81
C THR A 36 35.61 5.03 5.89
N ARG A 37 35.58 6.29 6.32
CA ARG A 37 34.94 7.39 5.59
C ARG A 37 35.58 7.52 4.21
N LYS A 38 34.81 7.26 3.14
CA LYS A 38 35.28 7.51 1.76
C LYS A 38 35.63 9.00 1.63
N ARG A 39 36.86 9.32 1.21
CA ARG A 39 37.21 10.70 0.85
C ARG A 39 36.45 11.03 -0.43
N THR A 40 35.36 11.77 -0.31
CA THR A 40 34.80 12.50 -1.45
C THR A 40 35.74 13.67 -1.76
N GLY A 41 36.09 13.84 -3.04
CA GLY A 41 36.84 15.01 -3.48
C GLY A 41 36.04 16.27 -3.16
N LYS A 42 36.64 17.22 -2.45
CA LYS A 42 36.03 18.55 -2.28
C LYS A 42 36.12 19.24 -3.64
N HIS A 43 35.03 19.24 -4.40
CA HIS A 43 34.88 20.22 -5.47
C HIS A 43 34.63 21.55 -4.77
N GLN A 44 35.63 22.43 -4.72
CA GLN A 44 35.38 23.81 -4.33
C GLN A 44 34.70 24.47 -5.52
N LEU A 45 33.40 24.74 -5.39
CA LEU A 45 32.66 25.53 -6.36
C LEU A 45 33.21 26.95 -6.33
N THR A 46 33.51 27.51 -7.50
CA THR A 46 33.84 28.94 -7.65
C THR A 46 32.61 29.79 -7.26
N PRO A 47 32.75 31.05 -6.81
CA PRO A 47 31.59 31.88 -6.40
C PRO A 47 30.48 31.98 -7.47
N GLU A 48 30.85 31.86 -8.75
CA GLU A 48 29.94 31.84 -9.90
C GLU A 48 29.10 30.55 -9.98
N GLU A 49 29.62 29.41 -9.52
CA GLU A 49 28.86 28.14 -9.44
C GLU A 49 27.94 28.08 -8.20
N MET A 50 28.02 29.07 -7.30
CA MET A 50 27.16 29.16 -6.11
C MET A 50 25.78 29.77 -6.42
N GLU A 51 25.63 30.45 -7.56
CA GLU A 51 24.32 30.85 -8.11
C GLU A 51 23.62 29.66 -8.76
N VAL A 52 23.34 28.63 -7.98
CA VAL A 52 22.38 27.62 -8.41
C VAL A 52 21.00 28.24 -8.23
N ASN A 53 20.46 28.82 -9.29
CA ASN A 53 19.03 29.10 -9.41
C ASN A 53 18.29 27.76 -9.48
N PHE A 54 18.16 27.05 -8.35
CA PHE A 54 17.27 25.92 -8.25
C PHE A 54 15.83 26.44 -8.24
N SER A 55 15.25 26.53 -9.43
CA SER A 55 13.80 26.52 -9.56
C SER A 55 13.32 25.16 -9.07
N THR A 56 12.74 25.11 -7.87
CA THR A 56 12.03 23.91 -7.40
C THR A 56 10.61 24.00 -7.98
N PRO A 57 10.29 23.35 -9.12
CA PRO A 57 8.92 23.35 -9.60
C PRO A 57 8.05 22.74 -8.51
N ASN A 58 7.09 23.54 -8.03
CA ASN A 58 6.14 23.07 -7.04
C ASN A 58 5.28 21.97 -7.69
N GLN A 59 5.46 20.74 -7.23
CA GLN A 59 4.74 19.57 -7.75
C GLN A 59 3.22 19.64 -7.50
N PHE A 60 2.76 20.60 -6.69
CA PHE A 60 1.35 20.82 -6.37
C PHE A 60 0.72 21.99 -7.13
N ASN A 61 1.40 22.62 -8.10
CA ASN A 61 0.80 23.69 -8.93
C ASN A 61 -0.50 23.25 -9.63
N VAL A 62 -0.68 21.95 -9.88
CA VAL A 62 -1.91 21.36 -10.43
C VAL A 62 -3.15 21.68 -9.58
N LEU A 63 -2.99 21.97 -8.28
CA LEU A 63 -4.09 22.35 -7.39
C LEU A 63 -4.52 23.82 -7.55
N GLU A 64 -3.66 24.68 -8.10
CA GLU A 64 -3.92 26.11 -8.27
C GLU A 64 -4.90 26.34 -9.45
N ASP A 65 -4.71 25.59 -10.55
CA ASP A 65 -5.59 25.63 -11.74
C ASP A 65 -7.00 25.07 -11.48
N GLN A 66 -7.22 24.32 -10.39
CA GLN A 66 -8.53 23.76 -10.02
C GLN A 66 -9.36 24.69 -9.13
N ALA A 67 -8.80 25.77 -8.60
CA ALA A 67 -9.51 26.66 -7.67
C ALA A 67 -10.54 27.58 -8.37
N ASP A 68 -10.32 27.93 -9.63
CA ASP A 68 -11.15 28.92 -10.35
C ASP A 68 -12.27 28.30 -11.21
N SER A 69 -12.33 26.98 -11.30
CA SER A 69 -13.38 26.25 -12.04
C SER A 69 -14.13 25.26 -11.15
N VAL A 70 -14.58 25.72 -9.98
CA VAL A 70 -15.51 24.95 -9.15
C VAL A 70 -16.92 24.97 -9.78
N THR A 71 -17.09 24.30 -10.92
CA THR A 71 -18.20 23.35 -10.96
C THR A 71 -17.65 22.13 -10.25
N VAL A 72 -18.12 21.87 -9.04
CA VAL A 72 -17.87 20.59 -8.36
C VAL A 72 -18.51 19.51 -9.23
N THR A 73 -17.83 19.07 -10.30
CA THR A 73 -17.99 17.72 -10.78
C THR A 73 -17.14 16.91 -9.83
N PRO A 74 -17.74 16.11 -8.92
CA PRO A 74 -16.97 15.19 -8.11
C PRO A 74 -16.34 14.19 -9.08
N THR A 75 -15.13 14.46 -9.55
CA THR A 75 -14.36 13.46 -10.26
C THR A 75 -13.98 12.43 -9.20
N ASP A 76 -14.59 11.26 -9.37
CA ASP A 76 -14.32 9.99 -8.69
C ASP A 76 -14.87 9.81 -7.26
N SER A 77 -16.16 10.11 -7.04
CA SER A 77 -16.92 9.17 -6.21
C SER A 77 -17.31 7.99 -7.10
N SER A 78 -16.48 6.96 -7.15
CA SER A 78 -17.01 5.64 -7.47
C SER A 78 -18.25 5.46 -6.59
N THR A 79 -19.44 5.39 -7.18
CA THR A 79 -20.72 5.17 -6.47
C THR A 79 -20.70 3.87 -5.66
N GLN A 80 -19.69 3.03 -5.89
CA GLN A 80 -19.49 1.78 -5.18
C GLN A 80 -18.92 2.03 -3.77
N PRO A 81 -19.51 1.41 -2.75
CA PRO A 81 -19.02 1.53 -1.38
C PRO A 81 -17.59 1.01 -1.23
N MET A 82 -16.88 1.59 -0.25
CA MET A 82 -15.53 1.14 0.10
C MET A 82 -15.53 -0.34 0.53
N PRO A 83 -14.44 -1.08 0.26
CA PRO A 83 -14.35 -2.47 0.69
C PRO A 83 -14.25 -2.60 2.20
N ILE A 84 -14.87 -3.67 2.73
CA ILE A 84 -14.79 -4.07 4.12
C ILE A 84 -13.60 -5.03 4.26
N MET A 85 -12.73 -4.77 5.24
CA MET A 85 -11.49 -5.52 5.43
C MET A 85 -11.66 -6.50 6.59
N LEU A 86 -11.99 -7.76 6.26
CA LEU A 86 -12.10 -8.84 7.24
C LEU A 86 -10.72 -9.40 7.57
N ARG A 87 -10.39 -9.51 8.86
CA ARG A 87 -9.12 -10.10 9.32
C ARG A 87 -9.14 -11.62 9.13
N VAL A 88 -8.03 -12.17 8.65
CA VAL A 88 -7.83 -13.62 8.61
C VAL A 88 -7.49 -14.11 10.03
N SER A 89 -8.51 -14.51 10.79
CA SER A 89 -8.43 -15.14 12.12
C SER A 89 -8.93 -16.59 12.08
N ASN A 90 -8.83 -17.39 13.15
CA ASN A 90 -9.19 -18.81 13.11
C ASN A 90 -10.60 -19.08 12.53
N ASP A 91 -11.57 -18.21 12.83
CA ASP A 91 -12.97 -18.37 12.44
C ASP A 91 -13.36 -17.56 11.19
N TYR A 92 -12.39 -16.99 10.45
CA TYR A 92 -12.67 -16.13 9.28
C TYR A 92 -13.52 -16.84 8.22
N ASN A 93 -13.32 -18.15 8.03
CA ASN A 93 -14.05 -18.94 7.03
C ASN A 93 -15.55 -18.95 7.33
N LEU A 94 -15.92 -19.07 8.61
CA LEU A 94 -17.32 -19.09 9.04
C LEU A 94 -17.98 -17.71 8.85
N HIS A 95 -17.24 -16.64 9.13
CA HIS A 95 -17.69 -15.28 8.87
C HIS A 95 -17.87 -15.02 7.38
N LEU A 96 -16.89 -15.41 6.56
CA LEU A 96 -16.94 -15.23 5.11
C LEU A 96 -18.08 -16.02 4.47
N GLN A 97 -18.29 -17.27 4.89
CA GLN A 97 -19.40 -18.10 4.41
C GLN A 97 -20.76 -17.46 4.73
N ALA A 98 -20.89 -16.87 5.92
CA ALA A 98 -22.13 -16.19 6.29
C ALA A 98 -22.38 -14.93 5.47
N VAL A 99 -21.33 -14.14 5.20
CA VAL A 99 -21.42 -12.97 4.32
C VAL A 99 -21.85 -13.41 2.92
N ASN A 100 -21.21 -14.43 2.35
CA ASN A 100 -21.56 -14.93 1.01
C ASN A 100 -22.99 -15.52 0.96
N SER A 101 -23.47 -16.11 2.06
CA SER A 101 -24.83 -16.64 2.14
C SER A 101 -25.89 -15.55 2.26
N ALA A 102 -25.60 -14.45 2.97
CA ALA A 102 -26.53 -13.34 3.16
C ALA A 102 -26.49 -12.34 1.99
N PHE A 103 -25.32 -12.17 1.36
CA PHE A 103 -25.04 -11.18 0.33
C PHE A 103 -24.29 -11.84 -0.85
N PRO A 104 -24.99 -12.63 -1.69
CA PRO A 104 -24.37 -13.41 -2.76
C PRO A 104 -23.74 -12.56 -3.88
N ASN A 105 -24.16 -11.30 -4.03
CA ASN A 105 -23.65 -10.38 -5.04
C ASN A 105 -22.34 -9.68 -4.61
N THR A 106 -21.74 -10.09 -3.50
CA THR A 106 -20.48 -9.51 -3.02
C THR A 106 -19.28 -10.25 -3.59
N THR A 107 -18.22 -9.52 -3.94
CA THR A 107 -16.96 -10.13 -4.39
C THR A 107 -15.91 -10.05 -3.28
N SER A 108 -15.09 -11.08 -3.14
CA SER A 108 -14.09 -11.17 -2.07
C SER A 108 -12.71 -11.49 -2.62
N THR A 109 -11.68 -10.79 -2.15
CA THR A 109 -10.27 -11.02 -2.54
C THR A 109 -9.34 -11.01 -1.33
N LEU A 110 -8.37 -11.92 -1.30
CA LEU A 110 -7.36 -11.96 -0.23
C LEU A 110 -6.17 -11.05 -0.60
N ALA A 111 -5.86 -10.09 0.27
CA ALA A 111 -4.72 -9.19 0.09
C ALA A 111 -4.17 -8.72 1.44
N HIS A 112 -2.85 -8.76 1.60
CA HIS A 112 -2.14 -8.25 2.78
C HIS A 112 -2.60 -8.82 4.13
N GLY A 113 -3.01 -10.10 4.17
CA GLY A 113 -3.50 -10.74 5.40
C GLY A 113 -4.94 -10.38 5.78
N TYR A 114 -5.66 -9.71 4.87
CA TYR A 114 -7.08 -9.39 5.00
C TYR A 114 -7.87 -9.89 3.79
N ILE A 115 -9.13 -10.21 4.03
CA ILE A 115 -10.09 -10.50 2.96
C ILE A 115 -10.86 -9.20 2.72
N LYS A 116 -10.66 -8.62 1.53
CA LYS A 116 -11.39 -7.45 1.05
C LYS A 116 -12.72 -7.92 0.49
N ILE A 117 -13.82 -7.48 1.10
CA ILE A 117 -15.18 -7.74 0.64
C ILE A 117 -15.67 -6.47 -0.04
N PHE A 118 -16.01 -6.56 -1.32
CA PHE A 118 -16.55 -5.47 -2.11
C PHE A 118 -18.08 -5.60 -2.18
N PRO A 119 -18.82 -4.68 -1.52
CA PRO A 119 -20.26 -4.61 -1.64
C PRO A 119 -20.69 -3.93 -2.95
N GLU A 120 -21.86 -4.30 -3.44
CA GLU A 120 -22.48 -3.70 -4.64
C GLU A 120 -23.11 -2.32 -4.33
N ASP A 121 -23.69 -2.18 -3.13
CA ASP A 121 -24.51 -1.03 -2.72
C ASP A 121 -24.21 -0.61 -1.26
N ASP A 122 -24.51 0.64 -0.90
CA ASP A 122 -24.39 1.11 0.48
C ASP A 122 -25.24 0.31 1.48
N LYS A 123 -26.40 -0.20 1.03
CA LYS A 123 -27.27 -1.03 1.86
C LYS A 123 -26.62 -2.38 2.18
N THR A 124 -25.99 -3.01 1.19
CA THR A 124 -25.28 -4.28 1.39
C THR A 124 -24.01 -4.05 2.22
N HIS A 125 -23.29 -2.95 1.98
CA HIS A 125 -22.15 -2.54 2.80
C HIS A 125 -22.51 -2.44 4.30
N LYS A 126 -23.59 -1.72 4.65
CA LYS A 126 -24.06 -1.62 6.04
C LYS A 126 -24.50 -2.97 6.61
N GLY A 127 -25.25 -3.76 5.83
CA GLY A 127 -25.70 -5.08 6.24
C GLY A 127 -24.55 -6.06 6.55
N ILE A 128 -23.47 -6.01 5.78
CA ILE A 128 -22.27 -6.82 6.03
C ILE A 128 -21.58 -6.38 7.33
N ILE A 129 -21.46 -5.06 7.56
CA ILE A 129 -20.87 -4.51 8.78
C ILE A 129 -21.64 -4.98 10.01
N ASP A 130 -22.97 -4.89 9.97
CA ASP A 130 -23.83 -5.30 11.08
C ASP A 130 -23.73 -6.82 11.31
N LEU A 131 -23.77 -7.63 10.26
CA LEU A 131 -23.59 -9.09 10.35
C LEU A 131 -22.24 -9.48 10.97
N LEU A 132 -21.16 -8.81 10.58
CA LEU A 132 -19.82 -9.07 11.12
C LEU A 132 -19.71 -8.60 12.58
N ARG A 133 -20.36 -7.49 12.92
CA ARG A 133 -20.43 -6.98 14.29
C ARG A 133 -21.19 -7.92 15.22
N ASP A 134 -22.33 -8.45 14.77
CA ASP A 134 -23.16 -9.40 15.53
C ASP A 134 -22.44 -10.73 15.81
N ARG A 135 -21.50 -11.10 14.93
CA ARG A 135 -20.67 -12.30 15.08
C ARG A 135 -19.35 -12.05 15.81
N ASN A 136 -19.13 -10.84 16.31
CA ASN A 136 -17.89 -10.43 16.95
C ASN A 136 -16.65 -10.70 16.08
N ALA A 137 -16.77 -10.50 14.77
CA ALA A 137 -15.66 -10.65 13.84
C ALA A 137 -14.69 -9.46 13.92
N ASP A 138 -13.39 -9.73 13.75
CA ASP A 138 -12.37 -8.69 13.60
C ASP A 138 -12.39 -8.14 12.17
N PHE A 139 -12.88 -6.91 11.98
CA PHE A 139 -12.84 -6.21 10.70
C PHE A 139 -12.59 -4.71 10.89
N TYR A 140 -12.19 -4.04 9.81
CA TYR A 140 -12.16 -2.59 9.77
C TYR A 140 -12.72 -2.06 8.45
N VAL A 141 -13.26 -0.85 8.50
CA VAL A 141 -13.82 -0.13 7.36
C VAL A 141 -13.03 1.15 7.18
N ILE A 142 -12.64 1.43 5.95
CA ILE A 142 -11.87 2.63 5.66
C ILE A 142 -12.84 3.80 5.45
N LEU A 143 -12.64 4.90 6.19
CA LEU A 143 -13.45 6.11 6.08
C LEU A 143 -13.48 6.63 4.65
N PRO A 144 -14.60 7.19 4.17
CA PRO A 144 -14.66 7.85 2.88
C PRO A 144 -13.76 9.10 2.87
N SER A 145 -13.29 9.51 1.69
CA SER A 145 -12.27 10.57 1.55
C SER A 145 -12.69 11.91 2.17
N ASN A 146 -13.98 12.23 2.17
CA ASN A 146 -14.55 13.45 2.75
C ASN A 146 -14.49 13.51 4.29
N GLU A 147 -14.37 12.37 4.96
CA GLU A 147 -14.29 12.28 6.43
C GLU A 147 -12.85 12.15 6.94
N ARG A 148 -11.88 11.98 6.03
CA ARG A 148 -10.48 11.82 6.40
C ARG A 148 -9.83 13.17 6.74
N PRO A 149 -8.99 13.26 7.79
CA PRO A 149 -8.24 14.46 8.09
C PRO A 149 -7.32 14.85 6.91
N VAL A 150 -7.36 16.12 6.51
CA VAL A 150 -6.51 16.68 5.44
C VAL A 150 -5.40 17.53 6.05
N LYS A 151 -4.15 17.31 5.62
CA LYS A 151 -3.00 18.16 5.97
C LYS A 151 -2.82 19.23 4.89
N ILE A 152 -2.96 20.49 5.27
CA ILE A 152 -2.72 21.63 4.38
C ILE A 152 -1.34 22.21 4.70
N VAL A 153 -0.54 22.48 3.68
CA VAL A 153 0.76 23.16 3.80
C VAL A 153 0.68 24.46 3.01
N ILE A 154 0.65 25.59 3.71
CA ILE A 154 0.65 26.92 3.10
C ILE A 154 2.09 27.43 3.08
N LYS A 155 2.57 27.89 1.91
CA LYS A 155 3.89 28.48 1.72
C LYS A 155 3.76 29.93 1.28
N GLY A 156 4.77 30.76 1.58
CA GLY A 156 4.80 32.16 1.14
C GLY A 156 3.97 33.13 1.98
N ILE A 157 3.54 32.74 3.19
CA ILE A 157 2.93 33.68 4.13
C ILE A 157 4.02 34.67 4.59
N PRO A 158 3.87 35.99 4.36
CA PRO A 158 4.83 36.97 4.84
C PRO A 158 4.83 36.99 6.38
N PRO A 159 6.01 37.17 7.03
CA PRO A 159 6.14 37.11 8.49
C PRO A 159 5.41 38.27 9.20
N THR A 160 5.08 39.32 8.47
CA THR A 160 4.42 40.52 9.00
C THR A 160 3.21 40.88 8.14
N PRO A 161 2.02 41.09 8.73
CA PRO A 161 0.87 41.61 8.00
C PRO A 161 1.14 43.05 7.52
N PRO A 162 0.55 43.49 6.38
CA PRO A 162 0.79 44.83 5.84
C PRO A 162 0.29 45.90 6.82
N LEU A 163 1.12 46.92 7.06
CA LEU A 163 0.76 48.12 7.81
C LEU A 163 -0.17 48.98 6.95
N HIS A 164 -1.31 49.37 7.53
CA HIS A 164 -2.36 50.15 6.88
C HIS A 164 -2.26 51.64 7.22
#